data_AF-A0A3C1YD58-F1
#
_entry.id   AF-A0A3C1YD58-F1
#
_cell.length_a   1.000
_cell.length_b   1.000
_cell.length_c   1.000
_cell.angle_alpha   90.00
_cell.angle_beta   90.00
_cell.angle_gamma   90.00
#
_symmetry.space_group_name_H-M   'P 1'
#
loop_
_entity.id
_entity.type
_entity.pdbx_description
1 polymer ?
#
loop_
_entity_poly.entity_id
_entity_poly.type
_entity_poly.pdbx_seq_one_letter_code
_entity_poly.pdbx_strand_id
1 'polypeptide(L)'
;MYAAVRGSAKTLEKAKQLADPAAVAVLTGQQAGLCGGPLYNVYKAITAVKLADNLEKKLGRPVVPVFWVASEDHNFSEADHF
;
A
#
# COMPACT_ATOMS: atom_id res chain seq x y z
N MET A 1 1.35 -11.87 -16.78
CA MET A 1 0.50 -12.83 -16.06
C MET A 1 0.35 -12.34 -14.62
N TYR A 2 -0.56 -11.40 -14.37
CA TYR A 2 -0.93 -11.05 -12.99
C TYR A 2 -2.07 -11.99 -12.60
N ALA A 3 -1.85 -12.81 -11.58
CA ALA A 3 -2.91 -13.59 -10.93
C ALA A 3 -4.07 -12.64 -10.58
N ALA A 4 -5.31 -13.15 -10.56
CA ALA A 4 -6.51 -12.35 -10.33
C ALA A 4 -6.38 -11.50 -9.06
N VAL A 5 -5.98 -10.23 -9.23
CA VAL A 5 -5.90 -9.25 -8.15
C VAL A 5 -7.34 -9.00 -7.71
N ARG A 6 -7.71 -9.52 -6.54
CA ARG A 6 -8.97 -9.18 -5.89
C ARG A 6 -8.81 -7.83 -5.22
N GLY A 7 -9.71 -6.91 -5.51
CA GLY A 7 -9.72 -5.57 -4.95
C GLY A 7 -10.97 -4.83 -5.40
N SER A 8 -11.26 -3.71 -4.74
CA SER A 8 -12.33 -2.82 -5.19
C SER A 8 -12.02 -2.29 -6.61
N ALA A 9 -13.05 -1.87 -7.35
CA ALA A 9 -12.86 -1.23 -8.66
C ALA A 9 -11.85 -0.06 -8.58
N LYS A 10 -11.95 0.75 -7.52
CA LYS A 10 -11.04 1.86 -7.23
C LYS A 10 -9.59 1.41 -7.04
N THR A 11 -9.37 0.29 -6.34
CA THR A 11 -8.04 -0.30 -6.14
C THR A 11 -7.43 -0.73 -7.48
N LEU A 12 -8.22 -1.40 -8.32
CA LEU A 12 -7.76 -1.87 -9.63
C LEU A 12 -7.46 -0.70 -10.58
N GLU A 13 -8.27 0.36 -10.56
CA GLU A 13 -8.01 1.58 -11.33
C GLU A 13 -6.70 2.25 -10.90
N LYS A 14 -6.48 2.43 -9.59
CA LYS A 14 -5.21 3.00 -9.09
C LYS A 14 -4.01 2.11 -9.40
N ALA A 15 -4.14 0.78 -9.31
CA ALA A 15 -3.05 -0.14 -9.65
C ALA A 15 -2.64 -0.05 -11.13
N LYS A 16 -3.60 0.13 -12.06
CA LYS A 16 -3.30 0.33 -13.49
C LYS A 16 -2.45 1.58 -13.74
N GLN A 17 -2.58 2.62 -12.92
CA GLN A 17 -1.78 3.85 -13.06
C GLN A 17 -0.29 3.61 -12.82
N LEU A 18 0.12 2.52 -12.17
CA LEU A 18 1.54 2.18 -12.02
C LEU A 18 2.25 1.93 -13.35
N ALA A 19 1.51 1.64 -14.43
CA ALA A 19 2.07 1.49 -15.77
C ALA A 19 2.33 2.83 -16.48
N ASP A 20 1.83 3.95 -15.95
CA ASP A 20 2.08 5.29 -16.48
C ASP A 20 3.53 5.71 -16.14
N PRO A 21 4.38 6.07 -17.12
CA PRO A 21 5.73 6.56 -16.87
C PRO A 21 5.79 7.83 -15.99
N ALA A 22 4.70 8.62 -15.98
CA ALA A 22 4.54 9.78 -15.14
C ALA A 22 3.92 9.46 -13.78
N ALA A 23 3.63 8.21 -13.42
CA ALA A 23 3.21 7.89 -12.06
C ALA A 23 4.38 8.02 -11.07
N VAL A 24 4.08 8.38 -9.82
CA VAL A 24 4.94 8.09 -8.66
C VAL A 24 4.15 7.29 -7.64
N ALA A 25 4.84 6.66 -6.70
CA ALA A 25 4.21 5.90 -5.63
C ALA A 25 4.57 6.45 -4.25
N VAL A 26 3.60 6.41 -3.34
CA VAL A 26 3.84 6.54 -1.90
C VAL A 26 3.91 5.13 -1.33
N LEU A 27 5.11 4.70 -0.93
CA LEU A 27 5.33 3.38 -0.38
C LEU A 27 5.38 3.41 1.15
N THR A 28 4.70 2.46 1.75
CA THR A 28 4.86 2.07 3.15
C THR A 28 4.70 0.56 3.26
N GLY A 29 4.92 -0.03 4.42
CA GLY A 29 4.72 -1.46 4.61
C GLY A 29 4.86 -1.89 6.06
N GLN A 30 4.47 -3.15 6.28
CA GLN A 30 4.76 -3.91 7.49
C GLN A 30 4.71 -5.41 7.18
N GLN A 31 5.33 -6.20 8.05
CA GLN A 31 5.11 -7.64 8.16
C GLN A 31 3.62 -7.98 8.24
N ALA A 32 3.26 -9.20 7.81
CA ALA A 32 1.90 -9.71 7.88
C ALA A 32 1.54 -10.09 9.32
N GLY A 33 1.10 -9.11 10.12
CA GLY A 33 0.63 -9.36 11.48
C GLY A 33 -0.69 -10.15 11.50
N LEU A 34 -0.82 -11.07 12.45
CA LEU A 34 -2.07 -11.79 12.71
C LEU A 34 -3.22 -10.79 12.93
N CYS A 35 -4.43 -11.09 12.45
CA CYS A 35 -5.61 -10.20 12.52
C CYS A 35 -5.38 -8.73 12.12
N GLY A 36 -4.41 -8.45 11.25
CA GLY A 36 -4.06 -7.08 10.81
C GLY A 36 -2.90 -6.45 11.60
N GLY A 37 -2.38 -7.13 12.62
CA GLY A 37 -1.30 -6.67 13.48
C GLY A 37 -1.67 -5.43 14.31
N PRO A 38 -0.67 -4.73 14.85
CA PRO A 38 -0.90 -3.53 15.64
C PRO A 38 -1.59 -2.42 14.84
N LEU A 39 -2.33 -1.54 15.52
CA LEU A 39 -3.09 -0.45 14.89
C LEU A 39 -2.27 0.45 13.95
N TYR A 40 -0.96 0.58 14.21
CA TYR A 40 -0.09 1.37 13.33
C TYR A 40 -0.03 0.83 11.90
N ASN A 41 -0.32 -0.45 11.64
CA ASN A 41 -0.43 -1.01 10.29
C ASN A 41 -1.52 -0.33 9.48
N VAL A 42 -2.69 -0.18 10.10
CA VAL A 42 -3.83 0.52 9.52
C VAL A 42 -3.51 2.00 9.37
N TYR A 43 -2.87 2.62 10.36
CA TYR A 43 -2.47 4.03 10.26
C TYR A 43 -1.45 4.29 9.15
N LYS A 44 -0.47 3.40 8.95
CA LYS A 44 0.47 3.46 7.81
C LYS A 44 -0.28 3.43 6.49
N ALA A 45 -1.21 2.49 6.31
CA ALA A 45 -2.00 2.38 5.09
C ALA A 45 -2.87 3.63 4.83
N ILE A 46 -3.61 4.11 5.85
CA ILE A 46 -4.42 5.34 5.74
C ILE A 46 -3.54 6.55 5.41
N THR A 47 -2.37 6.65 6.04
CA THR A 47 -1.42 7.74 5.81
C THR A 47 -0.90 7.72 4.37
N ALA A 48 -0.54 6.55 3.85
CA ALA A 48 -0.10 6.41 2.46
C ALA A 48 -1.19 6.86 1.47
N VAL A 49 -2.44 6.46 1.69
CA VAL A 49 -3.59 6.88 0.85
C VAL A 49 -3.78 8.39 0.90
N LYS A 50 -3.85 8.99 2.09
CA LYS A 50 -4.04 10.44 2.23
C LYS A 50 -2.88 11.25 1.66
N LEU A 51 -1.65 10.76 1.83
CA LEU A 51 -0.46 11.40 1.26
C LEU A 51 -0.47 11.32 -0.26
N ALA A 52 -0.81 10.17 -0.83
CA ALA A 52 -0.94 10.01 -2.28
C ALA A 52 -1.99 10.96 -2.87
N ASP A 53 -3.19 11.04 -2.29
CA ASP A 53 -4.25 11.95 -2.73
C ASP A 53 -3.80 13.43 -2.67
N ASN A 54 -3.06 13.82 -1.63
CA ASN A 54 -2.55 15.18 -1.49
C ASN A 54 -1.44 15.50 -2.51
N LEU A 55 -0.55 14.55 -2.76
CA LEU A 55 0.54 14.71 -3.72
C LEU A 55 0.02 14.71 -5.16
N GLU A 56 -0.97 13.88 -5.49
CA GLU A 56 -1.60 13.86 -6.81
C GLU A 56 -2.18 15.23 -7.17
N LYS A 57 -2.88 15.88 -6.24
CA LYS A 57 -3.41 17.25 -6.41
C LYS A 57 -2.31 18.30 -6.58
N LYS A 58 -1.18 18.15 -5.87
CA LYS A 58 -0.07 19.12 -5.90
C LYS A 58 0.82 18.98 -7.13
N LEU A 59 1.05 17.74 -7.56
CA LEU A 59 1.99 17.41 -8.63
C LEU A 59 1.31 17.34 -10.00
N GLY A 60 -0.02 17.21 -10.05
CA GLY A 60 -0.76 17.10 -11.31
C GLY A 60 -0.43 15.84 -12.12
N ARG A 61 0.11 14.81 -11.45
CA ARG A 61 0.48 13.51 -12.03
C ARG A 61 -0.04 12.38 -11.14
N PRO A 62 -0.26 11.16 -11.65
CA PRO A 62 -0.75 10.05 -10.85
C PRO A 62 0.16 9.76 -9.66
N VAL A 63 -0.43 9.62 -8.47
CA VAL A 63 0.28 9.16 -7.28
C VAL A 63 -0.44 7.94 -6.71
N VAL A 64 0.25 6.80 -6.72
CA VAL A 64 -0.34 5.51 -6.34
C VAL A 64 0.12 5.13 -4.92
N PRO A 65 -0.80 4.98 -3.95
CA PRO A 65 -0.44 4.46 -2.64
C PRO A 65 -0.18 2.95 -2.73
N VAL A 66 0.96 2.51 -2.20
CA VAL A 66 1.35 1.10 -2.17
C VAL A 66 1.68 0.70 -0.73
N PHE A 67 0.98 -0.32 -0.23
CA PHE A 67 1.31 -0.97 1.03
C PHE A 67 2.02 -2.29 0.73
N TRP A 68 3.31 -2.37 1.05
CA TRP A 68 4.12 -3.56 0.92
C TRP A 68 3.89 -4.49 2.12
N VAL A 69 3.44 -5.70 1.85
CA VAL A 69 3.34 -6.76 2.85
C VAL A 69 4.66 -7.50 2.87
N ALA A 70 5.46 -7.29 3.91
CA ALA A 70 6.77 -7.93 4.08
C ALA A 70 6.62 -9.37 4.58
N SER A 71 6.09 -10.24 3.73
CA SER A 71 5.84 -11.67 4.05
C SER A 71 7.11 -12.52 4.12
N GLU A 72 8.20 -12.02 3.55
CA GLU A 72 9.52 -12.65 3.50
C GLU A 72 10.35 -12.41 4.77
N ASP A 73 9.84 -11.61 5.71
CA ASP A 73 10.54 -11.33 6.96
C ASP A 73 10.44 -12.54 7.91
N HIS A 74 11.59 -13.05 8.35
CA HIS A 74 11.70 -14.25 9.18
C HIS A 74 11.59 -13.93 10.68
N ASN A 75 11.40 -12.67 11.07
CA ASN A 75 11.24 -12.29 12.47
C ASN A 75 9.79 -12.48 12.97
N PHE A 76 9.42 -13.74 13.21
CA PHE A 76 8.09 -14.12 13.74
C PHE A 76 7.77 -13.48 15.10
N SER A 77 8.79 -13.20 15.93
CA SER A 77 8.59 -12.60 17.25
C SER A 77 7.92 -11.22 17.18
N GLU A 78 8.09 -10.49 16.08
CA GLU A 78 7.47 -9.17 15.87
C GLU A 78 6.06 -9.29 15.27
N ALA A 79 5.79 -10.32 14.48
CA ALA A 79 4.50 -10.53 13.81
C ALA A 79 3.41 -11.09 14.75
N ASP A 80 3.80 -11.79 15.82
CA ASP A 80 2.90 -12.48 16.76
C ASP A 80 2.55 -11.64 18.02
N HIS A 81 3.08 -10.42 18.15
CA HIS A 81 2.75 -9.49 19.23
C HIS A 81 1.78 -8.41 18.73
N PHE A 82 0.64 -8.26 19.43
CA PHE A 82 -0.47 -7.37 19.09
C PHE A 82 -0.46 -6.06 19.86
#